data_AF-A0AAE1E846-F1
#
_entry.id   AF-A0AAE1E846-F1
#
_cell.length_a   1.000
_cell.length_b   1.000
_cell.length_c   1.000
_cell.angle_alpha   90.00
_cell.angle_beta   90.00
_cell.angle_gamma   90.00
#
_symmetry.space_group_name_H-M   'P 1'
#
loop_
_entity.id
_entity.type
_entity.pdbx_description
1 polymer ?
#
loop_
_entity_poly.entity_id
_entity_poly.type
_entity_poly.pdbx_seq_one_letter_code
_entity_poly.pdbx_strand_id
1 'polypeptide(L)'
;MPLIEAIREILRAVYHVMIIHHSAVSLPEDDEEESVDETNMPELVGGTSVILNDQRVKDLYKAVPRQVSVGYNYELVYATHRDGFSLLNLYGKMAEFPESPVWLLIRDNHRCVFGAYLSESIKESKNFYGSGYTFLFSWHPHFRHFHWQGDNDFYMNGQRDYFSVGSGDGQFGLWLDGDLYRGRSQECKTFRNPVLTKEEDFCIVDLEVWRFSDNVEDFCIASLMTCTSDVRGSKDEDEAGTMSPSYLFYHPPITKSLY
;
A
#
# COMPACT_ATOMS: atom_id res chain seq x y z
N MET A 1 21.14 14.15 -6.63
CA MET A 1 19.92 14.97 -6.45
C MET A 1 19.08 15.07 -7.74
N PRO A 2 19.60 15.48 -8.92
CA PRO A 2 18.77 15.61 -10.14
C PRO A 2 18.27 14.27 -10.70
N LEU A 3 19.07 13.21 -10.57
CA LEU A 3 18.78 11.90 -11.15
C LEU A 3 17.60 11.18 -10.46
N ILE A 4 17.46 11.33 -9.13
CA ILE A 4 16.36 10.69 -8.37
C ILE A 4 15.03 11.35 -8.72
N GLU A 5 15.01 12.68 -8.84
CA GLU A 5 13.80 13.41 -9.19
C GLU A 5 13.39 13.17 -10.66
N ALA A 6 14.38 13.05 -11.56
CA ALA A 6 14.14 12.63 -12.94
C ALA A 6 13.60 11.20 -13.05
N ILE A 7 14.11 10.25 -12.26
CA ILE A 7 13.58 8.88 -12.20
C ILE A 7 12.15 8.89 -11.66
N ARG A 8 11.84 9.68 -10.64
CA ARG A 8 10.48 9.83 -10.10
C ARG A 8 9.51 10.44 -11.11
N GLU A 9 9.93 11.46 -11.86
CA GLU A 9 9.11 12.02 -12.94
C GLU A 9 8.87 11.02 -14.07
N ILE A 10 9.89 10.26 -14.47
CA ILE A 10 9.74 9.22 -15.49
C ILE A 10 8.81 8.12 -15.00
N LEU A 11 8.95 7.65 -13.76
CA LEU A 11 8.04 6.67 -13.18
C LEU A 11 6.61 7.23 -13.13
N ARG A 12 6.40 8.45 -12.61
CA ARG A 12 5.07 9.10 -12.62
C ARG A 12 4.48 9.19 -14.03
N ALA A 13 5.26 9.53 -15.04
CA ALA A 13 4.81 9.62 -16.42
C ALA A 13 4.45 8.25 -17.01
N VAL A 14 5.24 7.22 -16.72
CA VAL A 14 4.94 5.83 -17.12
C VAL A 14 3.67 5.32 -16.44
N TYR A 15 3.50 5.59 -15.13
CA TYR A 15 2.27 5.30 -14.39
C TYR A 15 1.05 6.01 -15.00
N HIS A 16 1.19 7.28 -15.40
CA HIS A 16 0.10 8.07 -15.98
C HIS A 16 -0.31 7.59 -17.38
N VAL A 17 0.64 7.13 -18.20
CA VAL A 17 0.38 6.62 -19.56
C VAL A 17 -0.22 5.21 -19.54
N MET A 18 0.19 4.35 -18.61
CA MET A 18 -0.38 2.99 -18.47
C MET A 18 -1.86 3.01 -18.04
N ILE A 19 -2.29 4.05 -17.32
CA ILE A 19 -3.66 4.12 -16.78
C ILE A 19 -4.66 4.72 -17.77
N ILE A 20 -4.23 5.69 -18.60
CA ILE A 20 -5.10 6.27 -19.64
C ILE A 20 -5.49 5.21 -20.69
N HIS A 21 -4.64 4.19 -20.93
CA HIS A 21 -4.98 3.10 -21.85
C HIS A 21 -6.02 2.11 -21.29
N HIS A 22 -6.31 2.12 -19.98
CA HIS A 22 -7.30 1.20 -19.39
C HIS A 22 -8.73 1.78 -19.34
N SER A 23 -8.90 3.09 -19.54
CA SER A 23 -10.23 3.72 -19.57
C SER A 23 -11.02 3.48 -20.87
N ALA A 24 -10.47 2.74 -21.85
CA ALA A 24 -11.05 2.59 -23.18
C ALA A 24 -11.25 1.14 -23.66
N VAL A 25 -11.19 0.14 -22.76
CA VAL A 25 -11.47 -1.25 -23.13
C VAL A 25 -12.58 -1.80 -22.23
N SER A 26 -13.80 -1.77 -22.74
CA SER A 26 -14.88 -2.61 -22.25
C SER A 26 -14.55 -4.08 -22.58
N LEU A 27 -14.21 -4.85 -21.56
CA LEU A 27 -13.98 -6.29 -21.67
C LEU A 27 -15.31 -7.06 -21.52
N PRO A 28 -15.46 -8.22 -22.19
CA PRO A 28 -16.63 -9.07 -22.03
C PRO A 28 -16.62 -9.75 -20.65
N GLU A 29 -17.81 -9.95 -20.09
CA GLU A 29 -18.07 -10.76 -18.91
C GLU A 29 -17.81 -12.26 -19.22
N ASP A 30 -16.57 -12.70 -19.11
CA ASP A 30 -16.22 -14.11 -18.94
C ASP A 30 -15.41 -14.22 -17.64
N ASP A 31 -16.03 -14.79 -16.60
CA ASP A 31 -15.45 -15.06 -15.28
C ASP A 31 -14.35 -16.13 -15.34
N GLU A 32 -13.22 -15.85 -16.00
CA GLU A 32 -12.00 -16.62 -15.77
C GLU A 32 -11.44 -16.17 -14.42
N GLU A 33 -11.64 -16.99 -13.37
CA GLU A 33 -10.91 -16.86 -12.11
C GLU A 33 -9.41 -16.91 -12.41
N GLU A 34 -8.77 -15.74 -12.56
CA GLU A 34 -7.32 -15.63 -12.66
C GLU A 34 -6.73 -16.33 -11.44
N SER A 35 -6.11 -17.49 -11.64
CA SER A 35 -5.51 -18.25 -10.56
C SER A 35 -4.44 -17.38 -9.90
N VAL A 36 -4.63 -17.04 -8.62
CA VAL A 36 -3.62 -16.31 -7.87
C VAL A 36 -2.41 -17.22 -7.73
N ASP A 37 -1.27 -16.76 -8.23
CA ASP A 37 -0.01 -17.42 -7.98
C ASP A 37 0.34 -17.23 -6.50
N GLU A 38 0.08 -18.26 -5.71
CA GLU A 38 0.33 -18.25 -4.26
C GLU A 38 1.80 -18.00 -3.93
N THR A 39 2.72 -18.18 -4.88
CA THR A 39 4.16 -17.91 -4.67
C THR A 39 4.49 -16.41 -4.64
N ASN A 40 3.60 -15.54 -5.13
CA ASN A 40 3.79 -14.07 -5.16
C ASN A 40 2.93 -13.33 -4.12
N MET A 41 2.39 -14.05 -3.13
CA MET A 41 1.60 -13.46 -2.06
C MET A 41 2.49 -12.67 -1.09
N PRO A 42 2.03 -11.52 -0.58
CA PRO A 42 2.77 -10.73 0.40
C PRO A 42 2.91 -11.51 1.72
N GLU A 43 4.12 -11.56 2.25
CA GLU A 43 4.33 -12.03 3.62
C GLU A 43 3.99 -10.92 4.63
N LEU A 44 3.43 -11.32 5.78
CA LEU A 44 3.21 -10.42 6.90
C LEU A 44 4.48 -10.36 7.75
N VAL A 45 5.11 -9.19 7.81
CA VAL A 45 6.36 -8.96 8.54
C VAL A 45 6.19 -7.87 9.60
N GLY A 46 7.16 -7.72 10.51
CA GLY A 46 7.14 -6.68 11.54
C GLY A 46 6.19 -6.94 12.72
N GLY A 47 5.45 -8.05 12.72
CA GLY A 47 4.60 -8.47 13.84
C GLY A 47 3.51 -9.46 13.45
N THR A 48 2.67 -9.82 14.41
CA THR A 48 1.51 -10.69 14.19
C THR A 48 0.24 -9.85 14.10
N SER A 49 -0.60 -10.15 13.11
CA SER A 49 -1.91 -9.52 12.99
C SER A 49 -2.95 -10.21 13.87
N VAL A 50 -3.85 -9.43 14.47
CA VAL A 50 -5.09 -9.91 15.10
C VAL A 50 -6.32 -9.68 14.20
N ILE A 51 -6.12 -9.12 13.01
CA ILE A 51 -7.17 -8.81 12.03
C ILE A 51 -6.97 -9.62 10.74
N LEU A 52 -5.79 -9.61 10.15
CA LEU A 52 -5.46 -10.34 8.93
C LEU A 52 -5.28 -11.84 9.22
N ASN A 53 -5.87 -12.63 8.34
CA ASN A 53 -5.63 -14.06 8.17
C ASN A 53 -5.35 -14.32 6.69
N ASP A 54 -4.95 -15.53 6.32
CA ASP A 54 -4.53 -15.86 4.95
C ASP A 54 -5.59 -15.48 3.90
N GLN A 55 -6.88 -15.71 4.20
CA GLN A 55 -7.96 -15.35 3.28
C GLN A 55 -8.07 -13.84 3.09
N ARG A 56 -7.98 -13.05 4.16
CA ARG A 56 -8.04 -11.59 4.08
C ARG A 56 -6.84 -11.01 3.35
N VAL A 57 -5.65 -11.61 3.53
CA VAL A 57 -4.46 -11.20 2.77
C VAL A 57 -4.69 -11.46 1.27
N LYS A 58 -5.25 -12.62 0.90
CA LYS A 58 -5.64 -12.92 -0.50
C LYS A 58 -6.65 -11.93 -1.04
N ASP A 59 -7.68 -11.60 -0.27
CA ASP A 59 -8.71 -10.63 -0.65
C ASP A 59 -8.11 -9.23 -0.90
N LEU A 60 -7.25 -8.75 0.01
CA LEU A 60 -6.56 -7.47 -0.14
C LEU A 60 -5.60 -7.44 -1.33
N TYR A 61 -4.82 -8.51 -1.51
CA TYR A 61 -3.89 -8.65 -2.64
C TYR A 61 -4.61 -8.54 -4.00
N LYS A 62 -5.81 -9.11 -4.11
CA LYS A 62 -6.66 -9.00 -5.31
C LYS A 62 -7.28 -7.63 -5.51
N ALA A 63 -7.48 -6.86 -4.43
CA ALA A 63 -8.13 -5.55 -4.46
C ALA A 63 -7.23 -4.43 -5.00
N VAL A 64 -5.91 -4.64 -5.02
CA VAL A 64 -4.94 -3.72 -5.63
C VAL A 64 -4.46 -4.26 -6.99
N PRO A 65 -4.21 -3.38 -7.99
CA PRO A 65 -3.66 -3.81 -9.28
C PRO A 65 -2.34 -4.56 -9.10
N ARG A 66 -2.14 -5.66 -9.83
CA ARG A 66 -0.96 -6.55 -9.72
C ARG A 66 0.38 -5.79 -9.69
N GLN A 67 0.48 -4.68 -10.41
CA GLN A 67 1.69 -3.85 -10.48
C GLN A 67 2.10 -3.23 -9.12
N VAL A 68 1.14 -3.07 -8.20
CA VAL A 68 1.35 -2.55 -6.85
C VAL A 68 1.52 -3.69 -5.84
N SER A 69 0.96 -4.86 -6.12
CA SER A 69 0.89 -5.99 -5.19
C SER A 69 2.10 -6.92 -5.23
N VAL A 70 2.76 -7.05 -6.39
CA VAL A 70 3.86 -8.02 -6.59
C VAL A 70 5.18 -7.47 -6.06
N GLY A 71 5.93 -8.30 -5.33
CA GLY A 71 7.28 -7.99 -4.85
C GLY A 71 7.33 -7.19 -3.54
N TYR A 72 6.19 -6.99 -2.87
CA TYR A 72 6.09 -6.28 -1.61
C TYR A 72 5.50 -7.17 -0.51
N ASN A 73 6.14 -7.13 0.65
CA ASN A 73 5.59 -7.62 1.91
C ASN A 73 4.73 -6.55 2.57
N TYR A 74 3.84 -6.99 3.47
CA TYR A 74 3.09 -6.11 4.35
C TYR A 74 3.78 -6.05 5.70
N GLU A 75 4.31 -4.89 6.07
CA GLU A 75 4.98 -4.67 7.35
C GLU A 75 4.08 -3.94 8.35
N LEU A 76 3.92 -4.50 9.56
CA LEU A 76 3.10 -3.91 10.62
C LEU A 76 3.78 -2.69 11.29
N VAL A 77 3.36 -1.50 10.89
CA VAL A 77 3.90 -0.24 11.42
C VAL A 77 3.21 0.17 12.72
N TYR A 78 1.89 -0.01 12.82
CA TYR A 78 1.10 0.37 13.98
C TYR A 78 0.04 -0.67 14.31
N ALA A 79 -0.15 -0.98 15.59
CA ALA A 79 -1.29 -1.74 16.07
C ALA A 79 -1.76 -1.23 17.42
N THR A 80 -3.06 -1.00 17.62
CA THR A 80 -3.56 -0.42 18.88
C THR A 80 -3.28 -1.29 20.11
N HIS A 81 -3.29 -2.61 19.95
CA HIS A 81 -2.95 -3.55 21.04
C HIS A 81 -1.47 -3.49 21.46
N ARG A 82 -0.58 -3.00 20.59
CA ARG A 82 0.87 -2.88 20.83
C ARG A 82 1.28 -1.45 21.19
N ASP A 83 0.75 -0.48 20.45
CA ASP A 83 1.20 0.92 20.41
C ASP A 83 0.24 1.89 21.12
N GLY A 84 -0.89 1.37 21.61
CA GLY A 84 -1.92 2.13 22.31
C GLY A 84 -2.91 2.79 21.37
N PHE A 85 -3.78 3.61 21.96
CA PHE A 85 -4.93 4.25 21.32
C PHE A 85 -4.66 5.76 21.21
N SER A 86 -3.89 6.16 20.20
CA SER A 86 -3.52 7.57 20.00
C SER A 86 -3.16 7.86 18.55
N LEU A 87 -3.96 8.73 17.91
CA LEU A 87 -3.74 9.18 16.55
C LEU A 87 -2.42 9.96 16.40
N LEU A 88 -2.05 10.75 17.40
CA LEU A 88 -0.76 11.46 17.41
C LEU A 88 0.43 10.49 17.43
N ASN A 89 0.33 9.38 18.18
CA ASN A 89 1.36 8.35 18.15
C ASN A 89 1.41 7.67 16.77
N LEU A 90 0.25 7.41 16.15
CA LEU A 90 0.18 6.89 14.79
C LEU A 90 0.85 7.84 13.79
N TYR A 91 0.56 9.14 13.83
CA TYR A 91 1.27 10.13 13.00
C TYR A 91 2.77 10.13 13.23
N GLY A 92 3.21 10.03 14.48
CA GLY A 92 4.63 9.95 14.83
C GLY A 92 5.33 8.76 14.16
N LYS A 93 4.73 7.58 14.21
CA LYS A 93 5.27 6.39 13.55
C LYS A 93 5.25 6.50 12.03
N MET A 94 4.17 7.01 11.46
CA MET A 94 4.04 7.14 10.01
C MET A 94 4.96 8.20 9.41
N ALA A 95 5.44 9.16 10.21
CA ALA A 95 6.41 10.15 9.77
C ALA A 95 7.79 9.55 9.40
N GLU A 96 8.12 8.36 9.89
CA GLU A 96 9.33 7.62 9.50
C GLU A 96 9.26 7.08 8.07
N PHE A 97 8.04 6.96 7.52
CA PHE A 97 7.78 6.38 6.20
C PHE A 97 6.94 7.34 5.35
N PRO A 98 7.47 8.52 4.96
CA PRO A 98 6.72 9.47 4.14
C PRO A 98 6.42 8.87 2.76
N GLU A 99 5.26 9.23 2.18
CA GLU A 99 4.84 8.82 0.83
C GLU A 99 4.65 7.30 0.63
N SER A 100 4.56 6.52 1.70
CA SER A 100 4.32 5.08 1.62
C SER A 100 2.83 4.78 1.57
N PRO A 101 2.33 3.99 0.60
CA PRO A 101 0.96 3.49 0.66
C PRO A 101 0.80 2.55 1.85
N VAL A 102 -0.39 2.53 2.44
CA VAL A 102 -0.68 1.69 3.60
C VAL A 102 -2.07 1.07 3.56
N TRP A 103 -2.18 -0.11 4.16
CA TRP A 103 -3.45 -0.67 4.59
C TRP A 103 -3.80 -0.13 5.97
N LEU A 104 -4.94 0.52 6.08
CA LEU A 104 -5.59 0.83 7.35
C LEU A 104 -6.68 -0.22 7.60
N LEU A 105 -6.52 -1.02 8.65
CA LEU A 105 -7.44 -2.10 9.02
C LEU A 105 -8.08 -1.81 10.37
N ILE A 106 -9.39 -2.00 10.44
CA ILE A 106 -10.18 -1.77 11.65
C ILE A 106 -11.05 -2.99 11.91
N ARG A 107 -11.06 -3.44 13.16
CA ARG A 107 -12.09 -4.33 13.70
C ARG A 107 -12.87 -3.62 14.78
N ASP A 108 -14.18 -3.56 14.63
CA ASP A 108 -15.07 -2.85 15.55
C ASP A 108 -15.68 -3.75 16.64
N ASN A 109 -16.50 -3.13 17.50
CA ASN A 109 -17.25 -3.77 18.58
C ASN A 109 -18.36 -4.73 18.09
N HIS A 110 -18.71 -4.70 16.81
CA HIS A 110 -19.62 -5.64 16.16
C HIS A 110 -18.90 -6.81 15.48
N ARG A 111 -17.56 -6.88 15.60
CA ARG A 111 -16.65 -7.83 14.96
C ARG A 111 -16.61 -7.70 13.43
N CYS A 112 -17.10 -6.59 12.89
CA CYS A 112 -16.93 -6.27 11.48
C CYS A 112 -15.48 -5.85 11.24
N VAL A 113 -14.97 -6.20 10.06
CA VAL A 113 -13.64 -5.79 9.62
C VAL A 113 -13.77 -5.00 8.34
N PHE A 114 -13.16 -3.83 8.32
CA PHE A 114 -13.22 -2.87 7.23
C PHE A 114 -12.03 -1.92 7.33
N GLY A 115 -11.91 -1.01 6.38
CA GLY A 115 -10.77 -0.09 6.37
C GLY A 115 -10.58 0.59 5.03
N ALA A 116 -9.34 0.94 4.76
CA ALA A 116 -8.96 1.66 3.56
C ALA A 116 -7.58 1.22 3.05
N TYR A 117 -7.44 1.19 1.73
CA TYR A 117 -6.12 1.36 1.10
C TYR A 117 -5.86 2.86 0.97
N LEU A 118 -4.75 3.32 1.53
CA LEU A 118 -4.35 4.72 1.50
C LEU A 118 -3.18 4.88 0.54
N SER A 119 -3.31 5.76 -0.43
CA SER A 119 -2.24 5.97 -1.43
C SER A 119 -1.00 6.69 -0.88
N GLU A 120 -1.09 7.22 0.33
CA GLU A 120 0.00 7.87 1.06
C GLU A 120 -0.14 7.61 2.56
N SER A 121 0.95 7.84 3.29
CA SER A 121 1.02 7.68 4.75
C SER A 121 0.02 8.58 5.49
N ILE A 122 -0.48 8.06 6.62
CA ILE A 122 -1.37 8.78 7.53
C ILE A 122 -0.58 9.93 8.19
N LYS A 123 -1.01 11.18 7.99
CA LYS A 123 -0.33 12.39 8.47
C LYS A 123 -1.31 13.54 8.75
N GLU A 124 -0.91 14.46 9.61
CA GLU A 124 -1.60 15.75 9.74
C GLU A 124 -1.44 16.57 8.45
N SER A 125 -2.53 17.17 7.99
CA SER A 125 -2.55 18.02 6.80
C SER A 125 -3.62 19.11 6.91
N LYS A 126 -3.28 20.31 6.43
CA LYS A 126 -4.23 21.43 6.33
C LYS A 126 -5.29 21.19 5.26
N ASN A 127 -4.96 20.43 4.22
CA ASN A 127 -5.82 20.15 3.06
C ASN A 127 -6.04 18.65 2.92
N PHE A 128 -7.05 18.27 2.14
CA PHE A 128 -7.14 16.90 1.65
C PHE A 128 -5.88 16.53 0.85
N TYR A 129 -5.44 15.28 0.97
CA TYR A 129 -4.26 14.75 0.31
C TYR A 129 -4.50 13.30 -0.13
N GLY A 130 -3.54 12.70 -0.83
CA GLY A 130 -3.70 11.41 -1.48
C GLY A 130 -3.99 11.53 -2.96
N SER A 131 -4.43 10.41 -3.52
CA SER A 131 -4.77 10.26 -4.94
C SER A 131 -5.97 9.33 -5.12
N GLY A 132 -6.50 9.28 -6.34
CA GLY A 132 -7.61 8.41 -6.75
C GLY A 132 -7.37 6.90 -6.58
N TYR A 133 -6.16 6.46 -6.24
CA TYR A 133 -5.91 5.06 -5.85
C TYR A 133 -6.40 4.74 -4.45
N THR A 134 -6.65 5.74 -3.60
CA THR A 134 -7.24 5.52 -2.27
C THR A 134 -8.64 4.91 -2.45
N PHE A 135 -8.95 3.88 -1.67
CA PHE A 135 -10.27 3.25 -1.68
C PHE A 135 -10.64 2.72 -0.30
N LEU A 136 -11.95 2.61 -0.06
CA LEU A 136 -12.49 1.98 1.15
C LEU A 136 -12.81 0.52 0.88
N PHE A 137 -12.77 -0.33 1.91
CA PHE A 137 -13.23 -1.72 1.80
C PHE A 137 -13.94 -2.17 3.06
N SER A 138 -14.74 -3.23 2.93
CA SER A 138 -15.40 -3.90 4.05
C SER A 138 -15.59 -5.38 3.77
N TRP A 139 -15.44 -6.22 4.80
CA TRP A 139 -15.88 -7.63 4.81
C TRP A 139 -17.32 -7.82 5.29
N HIS A 140 -18.10 -6.74 5.44
CA HIS A 140 -19.50 -6.79 5.85
C HIS A 140 -20.46 -6.44 4.69
N PRO A 141 -21.45 -7.30 4.35
CA PRO A 141 -21.60 -8.70 4.80
C PRO A 141 -20.64 -9.68 4.10
N HIS A 142 -19.98 -9.24 3.03
CA HIS A 142 -18.94 -9.95 2.27
C HIS A 142 -17.89 -8.93 1.81
N PHE A 143 -16.72 -9.40 1.37
CA PHE A 143 -15.65 -8.52 0.92
C PHE A 143 -16.07 -7.67 -0.29
N ARG A 144 -15.94 -6.35 -0.17
CA ARG A 144 -16.11 -5.36 -1.24
C ARG A 144 -15.16 -4.20 -1.04
N HIS A 145 -14.72 -3.59 -2.14
CA HIS A 145 -13.94 -2.35 -2.15
C HIS A 145 -14.62 -1.28 -3.02
N PHE A 146 -14.42 -0.02 -2.66
CA PHE A 146 -15.11 1.15 -3.20
C PHE A 146 -14.07 2.18 -3.64
N HIS A 147 -13.77 2.16 -4.94
CA HIS A 147 -12.80 3.07 -5.55
C HIS A 147 -13.36 4.48 -5.71
N TRP A 148 -12.46 5.43 -5.88
CA TRP A 148 -12.79 6.81 -6.22
C TRP A 148 -13.66 6.91 -7.48
N GLN A 149 -14.66 7.79 -7.45
CA GLN A 149 -15.68 7.92 -8.49
C GLN A 149 -15.53 9.17 -9.38
N GLY A 150 -14.54 10.04 -9.15
CA GLY A 150 -14.33 11.24 -9.95
C GLY A 150 -15.10 12.49 -9.52
N ASP A 151 -15.99 12.39 -8.52
CA ASP A 151 -16.86 13.49 -8.11
C ASP A 151 -16.11 14.62 -7.35
N ASN A 152 -15.04 14.28 -6.61
CA ASN A 152 -14.18 15.22 -5.89
C ASN A 152 -12.83 14.57 -5.51
N ASP A 153 -11.85 15.38 -5.10
CA ASP A 153 -10.52 14.92 -4.67
C ASP A 153 -10.34 14.87 -3.14
N PHE A 154 -11.41 14.63 -2.38
CA PHE A 154 -11.40 14.64 -0.91
C PHE A 154 -11.01 13.26 -0.33
N TYR A 155 -9.84 12.74 -0.72
CA TYR A 155 -9.42 11.36 -0.44
C TYR A 155 -9.11 11.11 1.04
N MET A 156 -8.18 11.88 1.62
CA MET A 156 -7.74 11.73 3.01
C MET A 156 -7.58 13.07 3.67
N ASN A 157 -7.92 13.18 4.95
CA ASN A 157 -7.69 14.38 5.76
C ASN A 157 -7.32 13.97 7.19
N GLY A 158 -6.12 14.36 7.61
CA GLY A 158 -5.65 14.19 8.98
C GLY A 158 -5.60 15.51 9.71
N GLN A 159 -6.30 15.56 10.84
CA GLN A 159 -6.24 16.65 11.81
C GLN A 159 -5.67 16.12 13.12
N ARG A 160 -5.35 17.04 14.02
CA ARG A 160 -4.83 16.70 15.35
C ARG A 160 -5.78 15.78 16.14
N ASP A 161 -7.08 15.94 15.95
CA ASP A 161 -8.15 15.31 16.73
C ASP A 161 -8.99 14.30 15.93
N TYR A 162 -8.72 14.13 14.63
CA TYR A 162 -9.35 13.08 13.83
C TYR A 162 -8.58 12.74 12.56
N PHE A 163 -8.84 11.55 12.03
CA PHE A 163 -8.43 11.16 10.68
C PHE A 163 -9.65 10.73 9.88
N SER A 164 -9.73 11.10 8.60
CA SER A 164 -10.85 10.75 7.73
C SER A 164 -10.40 10.34 6.34
N VAL A 165 -11.18 9.44 5.73
CA VAL A 165 -10.98 8.90 4.39
C VAL A 165 -12.29 9.01 3.63
N GLY A 166 -12.28 9.81 2.56
CA GLY A 166 -13.44 10.15 1.74
C GLY A 166 -14.35 11.16 2.42
N SER A 167 -14.75 12.19 1.69
CA SER A 167 -15.68 13.19 2.20
C SER A 167 -16.58 13.78 1.11
N GLY A 168 -17.76 14.22 1.50
CA GLY A 168 -18.69 14.92 0.64
C GLY A 168 -19.95 15.31 1.41
N ASP A 169 -20.46 16.51 1.18
CA ASP A 169 -21.67 17.04 1.85
C ASP A 169 -21.63 16.96 3.40
N GLY A 170 -20.44 17.06 4.00
CA GLY A 170 -20.26 16.99 5.45
C GLY A 170 -20.28 15.56 6.03
N GLN A 171 -20.33 14.54 5.19
CA GLN A 171 -20.19 13.14 5.58
C GLN A 171 -18.79 12.62 5.28
N PHE A 172 -18.41 11.54 5.98
CA PHE A 172 -17.13 10.87 5.83
C PHE A 172 -17.33 9.39 5.52
N GLY A 173 -16.64 8.88 4.51
CA GLY A 173 -16.67 7.44 4.21
C GLY A 173 -16.16 6.61 5.40
N LEU A 174 -15.07 7.09 5.99
CA LEU A 174 -14.52 6.63 7.26
C LEU A 174 -13.95 7.81 8.03
N TRP A 175 -14.24 7.90 9.32
CA TRP A 175 -13.74 8.89 10.26
C TRP A 175 -13.33 8.20 11.55
N LEU A 176 -12.22 8.62 12.15
CA LEU A 176 -11.66 8.09 13.40
C LEU A 176 -11.31 9.26 14.31
N ASP A 177 -11.62 9.16 15.59
CA ASP A 177 -11.23 10.17 16.58
C ASP A 177 -9.73 10.12 16.94
N GLY A 178 -9.26 11.18 17.60
CA GLY A 178 -7.86 11.33 18.00
C GLY A 178 -7.39 10.29 19.03
N ASP A 179 -8.34 9.67 19.74
CA ASP A 179 -8.09 8.59 20.68
C ASP A 179 -8.11 7.22 20.00
N LEU A 180 -8.37 7.13 18.68
CA LEU A 180 -8.53 5.88 17.93
C LEU A 180 -9.51 4.90 18.60
N TYR A 181 -10.52 5.43 19.29
CA TYR A 181 -11.50 4.66 20.05
C TYR A 181 -12.87 4.71 19.39
N ARG A 182 -13.29 5.87 18.89
CA ARG A 182 -14.56 6.04 18.18
C ARG A 182 -14.28 6.22 16.70
N GLY A 183 -15.14 5.63 15.89
CA GLY A 183 -15.18 5.92 14.47
C GLY A 183 -16.60 6.09 13.98
N ARG A 184 -16.68 6.65 12.78
CA ARG A 184 -17.91 6.82 12.02
C ARG A 184 -17.70 6.41 10.57
N SER A 185 -18.68 5.75 9.99
CA SER A 185 -18.71 5.46 8.56
C SER A 185 -20.07 5.85 8.00
N GLN A 186 -20.07 6.63 6.92
CA GLN A 186 -21.26 7.09 6.23
C GLN A 186 -21.09 6.87 4.74
N GLU A 187 -22.19 7.02 4.00
CA GLU A 187 -22.10 7.23 2.57
C GLU A 187 -21.35 8.54 2.28
N CYS A 188 -20.47 8.54 1.28
CA CYS A 188 -19.79 9.76 0.86
C CYS A 188 -19.63 9.83 -0.65
N LYS A 189 -19.58 11.04 -1.19
CA LYS A 189 -19.47 11.28 -2.64
C LYS A 189 -18.16 10.79 -3.25
N THR A 190 -17.05 10.81 -2.50
CA THR A 190 -15.73 10.43 -3.03
C THR A 190 -15.70 8.99 -3.53
N PHE A 191 -16.33 8.07 -2.80
CA PHE A 191 -16.26 6.63 -3.07
C PHE A 191 -17.62 5.98 -3.34
N ARG A 192 -18.73 6.68 -3.04
CA ARG A 192 -20.11 6.13 -3.07
C ARG A 192 -20.21 4.79 -2.34
N ASN A 193 -19.47 4.67 -1.23
CA ASN A 193 -19.52 3.51 -0.35
C ASN A 193 -20.82 3.53 0.46
N PRO A 194 -21.40 2.38 0.83
CA PRO A 194 -22.35 2.31 1.93
C PRO A 194 -21.61 2.49 3.28
N VAL A 195 -22.36 2.52 4.38
CA VAL A 195 -21.80 2.33 5.72
C VAL A 195 -20.97 1.03 5.74
N LEU A 196 -19.71 1.12 6.16
CA LEU A 196 -18.74 0.02 6.07
C LEU A 196 -18.95 -1.06 7.15
N THR A 197 -19.74 -0.77 8.18
CA THR A 197 -20.08 -1.71 9.25
C THR A 197 -21.61 -1.75 9.48
N LYS A 198 -22.06 -2.31 10.60
CA LYS A 198 -23.48 -2.48 10.92
C LYS A 198 -24.18 -1.16 11.25
N GLU A 199 -23.46 -0.22 11.85
CA GLU A 199 -23.97 1.05 12.35
C GLU A 199 -23.06 2.19 11.88
N GLU A 200 -23.59 3.42 11.76
CA GLU A 200 -22.76 4.56 11.34
C GLU A 200 -21.66 4.86 12.37
N ASP A 201 -22.00 4.86 13.66
CA ASP A 201 -21.05 5.06 14.76
C ASP A 201 -20.59 3.69 15.31
N PHE A 202 -19.29 3.55 15.57
CA PHE A 202 -18.72 2.32 16.09
C PHE A 202 -17.57 2.59 17.07
N CYS A 203 -17.26 1.58 17.90
CA CYS A 203 -16.07 1.57 18.74
C CYS A 203 -15.00 0.68 18.10
N ILE A 204 -13.78 1.20 17.99
CA ILE A 204 -12.61 0.49 17.48
C ILE A 204 -12.14 -0.46 18.58
N VAL A 205 -12.09 -1.76 18.26
CA VAL A 205 -11.51 -2.77 19.15
C VAL A 205 -10.05 -2.99 18.79
N ASP A 206 -9.75 -3.12 17.50
CA ASP A 206 -8.39 -3.23 17.00
C ASP A 206 -8.23 -2.36 15.76
N LEU A 207 -7.11 -1.66 15.66
CA LEU A 207 -6.68 -0.95 14.46
C LEU A 207 -5.25 -1.32 14.16
N GLU A 208 -4.98 -1.66 12.90
CA GLU A 208 -3.66 -1.97 12.39
C GLU A 208 -3.35 -1.14 11.14
N VAL A 209 -2.09 -0.73 11.01
CA VAL A 209 -1.57 -0.05 9.82
C VAL A 209 -0.38 -0.83 9.29
N TRP A 210 -0.52 -1.29 8.05
CA TRP A 210 0.49 -2.08 7.36
C TRP A 210 1.02 -1.31 6.15
N ARG A 211 2.34 -1.14 6.05
CA ARG A 211 2.97 -0.53 4.88
C ARG A 211 3.41 -1.58 3.88
N PHE A 212 3.62 -1.15 2.64
CA PHE A 212 4.30 -1.94 1.63
C PHE A 212 5.81 -1.82 1.84
N SER A 213 6.49 -2.95 2.01
CA SER A 213 7.94 -3.04 2.20
C SER A 213 8.54 -3.97 1.16
N ASP A 214 9.67 -3.60 0.56
CA ASP A 214 10.31 -4.40 -0.49
C ASP A 214 10.64 -5.82 0.00
N ASN A 215 10.44 -6.80 -0.89
CA ASN A 215 11.00 -8.14 -0.70
C ASN A 215 12.51 -8.07 -0.88
N VAL A 216 13.26 -8.28 0.20
CA VAL A 216 14.75 -8.21 0.19
C VAL A 216 15.36 -9.18 -0.84
N GLU A 217 14.65 -10.27 -1.18
CA GLU A 217 15.10 -11.27 -2.15
C GLU A 217 14.96 -10.82 -3.62
N ASP A 218 13.96 -9.99 -3.96
CA ASP A 218 13.75 -9.51 -5.34
C ASP A 218 14.75 -8.41 -5.74
N PHE A 219 15.34 -7.73 -4.75
CA PHE A 219 16.42 -6.77 -4.99
C PHE A 219 17.66 -7.44 -5.61
N CYS A 220 17.92 -8.70 -5.24
CA CYS A 220 19.01 -9.49 -5.81
C CYS A 220 18.73 -9.90 -7.26
N ILE A 221 17.50 -10.33 -7.58
CA ILE A 221 17.16 -10.74 -8.95
C ILE A 221 17.10 -9.53 -9.88
N ALA A 222 16.49 -8.42 -9.48
CA ALA A 222 16.46 -7.20 -10.28
C ALA A 222 17.88 -6.65 -10.55
N SER A 223 18.76 -6.63 -9.53
CA SER A 223 20.16 -6.23 -9.68
C SER A 223 20.95 -7.19 -10.59
N LEU A 224 20.71 -8.50 -10.49
CA LEU A 224 21.34 -9.50 -11.35
C LEU A 224 20.85 -9.40 -12.80
N MET A 225 19.56 -9.15 -13.03
CA MET A 225 19.00 -9.00 -14.37
C MET A 225 19.53 -7.75 -15.07
N THR A 226 19.66 -6.61 -14.36
CA THR A 226 20.34 -5.42 -14.89
C THR A 226 21.83 -5.63 -15.17
N CYS A 227 22.49 -6.51 -14.43
CA CYS A 227 23.88 -6.89 -14.71
C CYS A 227 24.02 -7.80 -15.95
N THR A 228 23.01 -8.60 -16.28
CA THR A 228 23.05 -9.51 -17.45
C THR A 228 22.72 -8.84 -18.78
N SER A 229 22.08 -7.67 -18.77
CA SER A 229 21.76 -6.93 -20.00
C SER A 229 22.94 -6.18 -20.63
N ASP A 230 24.09 -6.07 -19.95
CA ASP A 230 25.27 -5.32 -20.44
C ASP A 230 26.37 -6.19 -21.09
N VAL A 231 26.11 -7.46 -21.40
CA VAL A 231 27.08 -8.35 -22.08
C VAL A 231 26.59 -8.85 -23.45
N ARG A 232 26.01 -7.96 -24.26
CA ARG A 232 25.89 -8.18 -25.72
C ARG A 232 26.21 -6.91 -26.49
N GLY A 233 27.49 -6.67 -26.77
CA GLY A 233 27.86 -5.54 -27.61
C GLY A 233 29.33 -5.23 -27.82
N SER A 234 30.21 -6.23 -28.02
CA SER A 234 31.44 -5.99 -28.79
C SER A 234 31.96 -7.31 -29.37
N LYS A 235 31.67 -7.55 -30.64
CA LYS A 235 32.54 -8.39 -31.47
C LYS A 235 33.76 -7.54 -31.82
N ASP A 236 34.93 -8.01 -31.45
CA ASP A 236 36.11 -8.04 -32.31
C ASP A 236 37.03 -9.16 -31.81
N GLU A 237 37.46 -9.98 -32.75
CA GLU A 237 38.29 -11.17 -32.60
C GLU A 237 39.74 -10.76 -32.30
N ASP A 238 40.45 -11.47 -31.41
CA ASP A 238 41.72 -12.15 -31.74
C ASP A 238 42.46 -12.74 -30.50
N GLU A 239 42.94 -13.97 -30.73
CA GLU A 239 44.10 -14.68 -30.15
C GLU A 239 44.19 -15.08 -28.64
N ALA A 240 44.05 -16.39 -28.45
CA ALA A 240 44.87 -17.31 -27.63
C ALA A 240 45.41 -16.89 -26.24
N GLY A 241 44.94 -17.57 -25.18
CA GLY A 241 45.65 -17.62 -23.90
C GLY A 241 44.87 -18.24 -22.73
N THR A 242 45.26 -19.44 -22.33
CA THR A 242 44.86 -20.18 -21.12
C THR A 242 44.99 -19.37 -19.81
N MET A 243 43.96 -19.33 -18.93
CA MET A 243 44.01 -19.61 -17.46
C MET A 243 42.80 -19.05 -16.65
N SER A 244 42.21 -19.95 -15.85
CA SER A 244 41.40 -19.85 -14.60
C SER A 244 40.58 -18.58 -14.23
N PRO A 245 39.31 -18.73 -13.79
CA PRO A 245 38.55 -17.62 -13.20
C PRO A 245 38.85 -17.47 -11.70
N SER A 246 39.56 -16.40 -11.34
CA SER A 246 39.61 -15.91 -9.96
C SER A 246 38.30 -15.16 -9.64
N TYR A 247 37.54 -15.70 -8.69
CA TYR A 247 36.38 -15.07 -8.06
C TYR A 247 36.81 -13.75 -7.39
N LEU A 248 36.23 -12.62 -7.82
CA LEU A 248 36.19 -11.40 -7.04
C LEU A 248 34.78 -11.28 -6.44
N PHE A 249 34.64 -11.68 -5.19
CA PHE A 249 33.49 -11.36 -4.35
C PHE A 249 33.47 -9.85 -4.11
N TYR A 250 32.47 -9.15 -4.64
CA TYR A 250 32.16 -7.79 -4.24
C TYR A 250 31.30 -7.85 -2.97
N HIS A 251 31.91 -7.63 -1.81
CA HIS A 251 31.17 -7.41 -0.57
C HIS A 251 30.79 -5.92 -0.47
N PRO A 252 29.50 -5.57 -0.31
CA PRO A 252 29.13 -4.20 0.01
C PRO A 252 29.59 -3.84 1.43
N PRO A 253 30.00 -2.59 1.68
CA PRO A 253 30.52 -2.19 2.99
C PRO A 253 29.42 -2.20 4.04
N ILE A 254 29.67 -2.97 5.11
CA ILE A 254 28.95 -2.90 6.39
C ILE A 254 29.19 -1.50 6.97
N THR A 255 28.17 -0.65 6.96
CA THR A 255 28.19 0.59 7.75
C THR A 255 27.99 0.25 9.22
N LYS A 256 29.12 0.20 9.94
CA LYS A 256 29.11 0.24 11.41
C LYS A 256 28.60 1.60 11.89
N SER A 257 27.68 1.54 12.84
CA SER A 257 27.41 2.60 13.82
C SER A 257 28.72 3.09 14.46
N LEU A 258 28.84 4.41 14.62
CA LEU A 258 29.27 5.14 15.84
C LEU A 258 29.55 6.61 15.46
N TYR A 259 28.68 7.53 15.90
CA TYR A 259 28.93 8.55 16.92
C TYR A 259 27.61 9.18 17.34
#